data_AF-A0A3M1NQR3-F1
#
_entry.id   AF-A0A3M1NQR3-F1
#
_cell.length_a   1.000
_cell.length_b   1.000
_cell.length_c   1.000
_cell.angle_alpha   90.00
_cell.angle_beta   90.00
_cell.angle_gamma   90.00
#
_symmetry.space_group_name_H-M   'P 1'
#
loop_
_entity.id
_entity.type
_entity.pdbx_description
1 polymer ?
#
loop_
_entity_poly.entity_id
_entity_poly.type
_entity_poly.pdbx_seq_one_letter_code
_entity_poly.pdbx_strand_id
1 'polypeptide(L)' 'TERGRLTFKYIPKDTLNDAVLKQIERRLLEKLGDDVVLRSEAVSFIPLTRRGKHRFLIQQLPLEFGDA' A
#
# COMPACT_ATOMS: atom_id res chain seq x y z
N THR A 1 2.60 -8.96 -19.61
CA THR A 1 2.93 -8.92 -18.17
C THR A 1 1.79 -8.23 -17.45
N GLU A 2 1.19 -8.85 -16.44
CA GLU A 2 0.17 -8.17 -15.63
C GLU A 2 0.86 -7.22 -14.64
N ARG A 3 0.33 -6.00 -14.47
CA ARG A 3 0.85 -5.05 -13.49
C ARG A 3 0.48 -5.48 -12.08
N GLY A 4 1.42 -5.41 -11.15
CA GLY A 4 1.16 -5.58 -9.73
C GLY A 4 0.17 -4.53 -9.23
N ARG A 5 -0.70 -4.89 -8.27
CA ARG A 5 -1.66 -3.95 -7.67
C ARG A 5 -1.26 -3.67 -6.24
N LEU A 6 -1.10 -2.40 -5.89
CA LEU A 6 -0.75 -1.97 -4.54
C LEU A 6 -1.83 -1.04 -4.00
N THR A 7 -2.37 -1.36 -2.83
CA THR A 7 -3.28 -0.47 -2.09
C THR A 7 -2.52 0.19 -0.94
N PHE A 8 -2.33 1.50 -1.01
CA PHE A 8 -1.71 2.30 0.02
C PHE A 8 -2.79 2.83 0.99
N LYS A 9 -2.92 2.16 2.15
CA LYS A 9 -3.83 2.58 3.21
C LYS A 9 -3.17 3.61 4.11
N TYR A 10 -3.82 4.73 4.36
CA TYR A 10 -3.31 5.80 5.24
C TYR A 10 -4.40 6.33 6.17
N ILE A 11 -4.00 6.82 7.34
CA ILE A 11 -4.90 7.52 8.26
C ILE A 11 -4.74 9.03 8.01
N PRO A 12 -5.79 9.73 7.54
CA PRO A 12 -5.69 11.16 7.26
C PRO A 12 -5.44 11.94 8.57
N LYS A 13 -4.63 12.99 8.47
CA LYS A 13 -4.47 14.02 9.50
C LYS A 13 -5.01 15.33 8.94
N ASP A 14 -5.35 16.28 9.80
CA ASP A 14 -5.89 17.59 9.38
C ASP A 14 -4.96 18.36 8.42
N THR A 15 -3.66 18.05 8.46
CA THR A 15 -2.65 18.64 7.56
C THR A 15 -2.58 17.98 6.18
N LEU A 16 -3.28 16.86 5.96
CA LEU A 16 -3.29 16.14 4.69
C LEU A 16 -4.36 16.74 3.77
N ASN A 17 -3.90 17.34 2.67
CA ASN A 17 -4.76 17.80 1.58
C ASN A 17 -4.43 17.05 0.27
N ASP A 18 -5.22 17.28 -0.76
CA ASP A 18 -5.07 16.61 -2.06
C ASP A 18 -3.71 16.85 -2.72
N ALA A 19 -3.11 18.03 -2.52
CA ALA A 19 -1.80 18.35 -3.08
C ALA A 19 -0.71 17.50 -2.42
N VAL A 20 -0.76 17.36 -1.10
CA VAL A 20 0.14 16.49 -0.34
C VAL A 20 -0.07 15.03 -0.73
N LEU A 21 -1.32 14.58 -0.85
CA LEU A 21 -1.62 13.20 -1.24
C LEU A 21 -1.08 12.87 -2.65
N LYS A 22 -1.28 13.75 -3.63
CA LYS A 22 -0.70 13.61 -4.97
C LYS A 22 0.82 13.56 -4.96
N GLN A 23 1.47 14.35 -4.10
CA GLN A 23 2.92 14.31 -3.96
C GLN A 23 3.40 12.97 -3.38
N ILE A 24 2.67 12.41 -2.41
CA ILE A 24 2.93 11.08 -1.85
C ILE A 24 2.78 10.01 -2.94
N GLU A 25 1.67 10.02 -3.68
CA GLU A 25 1.41 9.06 -4.76
C GLU A 25 2.49 9.10 -5.85
N ARG A 26 2.89 10.30 -6.27
CA ARG A 26 3.96 10.47 -7.26
C ARG A 26 5.27 9.84 -6.79
N ARG A 27 5.69 10.13 -5.56
CA ARG A 27 6.93 9.58 -4.96
C ARG A 27 6.86 8.06 -4.76
N LEU A 28 5.68 7.53 -4.47
CA LEU A 28 5.47 6.08 -4.38
C LEU A 28 5.64 5.43 -5.76
N LEU A 29 5.03 5.98 -6.81
CA LEU A 29 5.19 5.47 -8.18
C LEU A 29 6.63 5.58 -8.68
N GLU A 30 7.32 6.71 -8.43
CA GLU A 30 8.75 6.88 -8.74
C GLU A 30 9.61 5.77 -8.11
N LYS A 31 9.24 5.31 -6.91
CA LYS A 31 9.97 4.26 -6.20
C LYS A 31 9.58 2.84 -6.64
N LEU A 32 8.32 2.63 -6.99
CA LEU A 32 7.77 1.29 -7.28
C LEU A 32 8.00 0.88 -8.73
N GLY A 33 8.09 1.82 -9.67
CA GLY A 33 8.19 1.53 -11.09
C GLY A 33 6.84 1.53 -11.81
N ASP A 34 6.90 1.27 -13.12
CA ASP A 34 5.76 1.32 -14.05
C ASP A 34 4.99 0.00 -14.17
N ASP A 35 5.48 -1.05 -13.51
CA ASP A 35 4.87 -2.36 -13.38
C ASP A 35 3.84 -2.44 -12.24
N VAL A 36 3.59 -1.33 -11.52
CA VAL A 36 2.63 -1.26 -10.41
C VAL A 36 1.50 -0.27 -10.69
N VAL A 37 0.27 -0.70 -10.37
CA VAL A 37 -0.90 0.17 -10.25
C VAL A 37 -1.12 0.49 -8.78
N LEU A 38 -0.97 1.76 -8.42
CA LEU A 38 -1.18 2.28 -7.06
C LEU A 38 -2.62 2.76 -6.87
N ARG A 39 -3.26 2.35 -5.77
CA ARG A 39 -4.53 2.91 -5.27
C ARG A 39 -4.35 3.40 -3.84
N SER A 40 -4.67 4.65 -3.56
CA SER A 40 -4.66 5.19 -2.20
C SER A 40 -6.03 5.02 -1.54
N GLU A 41 -6.07 4.68 -0.25
CA GLU A 41 -7.29 4.45 0.51
C GLU A 41 -7.16 5.06 1.92
N ALA A 42 -8.02 6.02 2.24
CA ALA A 42 -8.10 6.55 3.60
C ALA A 42 -8.79 5.52 4.52
N VAL A 43 -8.20 5.25 5.68
CA VAL A 43 -8.74 4.34 6.70
C VAL A 43 -8.75 4.99 8.07
N SER A 44 -9.67 4.59 8.94
CA SER A 44 -9.73 5.06 10.32
C SER A 44 -8.74 4.37 11.26
N PHE A 45 -8.25 3.18 10.86
CA PHE A 45 -7.41 2.34 11.71
C PHE A 45 -6.54 1.40 10.87
N ILE A 46 -5.30 1.18 11.32
CA ILE A 46 -4.39 0.17 10.76
C ILE A 46 -4.15 -0.90 11.85
N PRO A 47 -4.58 -2.15 11.63
CA PRO A 47 -4.46 -3.19 12.64
C PRO A 47 -3.00 -3.50 12.96
N LEU A 48 -2.72 -3.68 14.26
CA LEU A 48 -1.43 -4.15 14.71
C LEU A 48 -1.18 -5.60 14.29
N THR A 49 0.09 -5.98 14.26
CA THR A 49 0.48 -7.39 14.21
C THR A 49 0.19 -8.08 15.55
N ARG A 50 0.18 -9.42 15.59
CA ARG A 50 0.05 -10.18 16.85
C ARG A 50 1.09 -9.80 17.91
N ARG A 51 2.23 -9.22 17.50
CA ARG A 51 3.31 -8.75 18.38
C ARG A 51 3.25 -7.24 18.66
N GLY A 52 2.14 -6.57 18.35
CA GLY A 52 1.91 -5.16 18.65
C GLY A 52 2.61 -4.15 17.72
N LYS A 53 3.42 -4.58 16.75
CA LYS A 53 4.03 -3.67 15.76
C LYS A 53 3.03 -3.22 14.70
N HIS A 54 3.18 -2.01 14.18
CA HIS A 54 2.42 -1.51 13.03
C HIS A 54 2.68 -2.40 11.79
N ARG A 55 1.61 -2.78 11.09
CA ARG A 55 1.65 -3.64 9.90
C ARG A 55 1.88 -2.76 8.66
N PHE A 56 3.13 -2.61 8.23
CA PHE A 56 3.50 -1.69 7.14
C PHE A 56 3.34 -2.27 5.73
N LEU A 57 3.36 -3.60 5.56
CA LEU A 57 3.22 -4.27 4.26
C LEU A 57 2.44 -5.57 4.42
N ILE A 58 1.42 -5.77 3.59
CA ILE A 58 0.75 -7.07 3.40
C ILE A 58 0.90 -7.41 1.93
N GLN A 59 1.73 -8.40 1.63
CA GLN A 59 1.88 -8.95 0.29
C GLN A 59 1.14 -10.28 0.24
N GLN A 60 0.04 -10.32 -0.53
CA GLN A 60 -0.69 -11.55 -0.81
C GLN A 60 -0.25 -12.02 -2.19
N LEU A 61 0.52 -13.09 -2.24
CA LEU A 61 0.83 -13.79 -3.48
C LEU A 61 -0.07 -15.02 -3.53
N PRO A 62 -0.87 -15.22 -4.59
CA PRO A 62 -1.53 -16.50 -4.83
C PRO A 62 -0.45 -17.51 -5.23
N LEU A 63 0.26 -18.04 -4.24
CA LEU A 63 1.16 -19.17 -4.44
C LEU A 63 0.31 -20.42 -4.26
N GLU A 64 0.11 -21.16 -5.34
CA GLU A 64 -0.23 -22.56 -5.21
C GLU A 64 1.05 -23.26 -4.71
N PHE A 65 1.01 -23.81 -3.49
CA PHE A 65 2.07 -24.70 -3.05
C PHE A 65 1.99 -25.94 -3.93
N GLY A 66 2.94 -26.10 -4.86
CA GLY A 66 3.02 -27.29 -5.70
C GLY A 66 3.30 -28.53 -4.85
N ASP A 67 2.54 -29.58 -5.13
CA ASP A 67 2.63 -30.91 -4.52
C ASP A 67 4.07 -31.45 -4.50
N ALA A 68 4.48 -31.99 -3.36
CA ALA A 68 5.70 -32.80 -3.23
C ALA A 68 5.35 -34.28 -3.34
#